data_AF-A0A2M4B0G0-F1
#
_entry.id   AF-A0A2M4B0G0-F1
#
_cell.length_a   1.000
_cell.length_b   1.000
_cell.length_c   1.000
_cell.angle_alpha   90.00
_cell.angle_beta   90.00
_cell.angle_gamma   90.00
#
_symmetry.space_group_name_H-M   'P 1'
#
loop_
_entity.id
_entity.type
_entity.pdbx_description
1 polymer ?
#
loop_
_entity_poly.entity_id
_entity_poly.type
_entity_poly.pdbx_seq_one_letter_code
_entity_poly.pdbx_strand_id
1 'polypeptide(L)'
;MWNRSARSLLWGFLVTLVLCQSVSAASCKKGCPTPNKSTKYSFKPGTVYTYDVDSYVQIQQADKAENKQTTVKVEGKVELYAGDNCQHTLKVVSLTSYAPDGKKTPFGADISKPVQFTLSNDELSPEICAQADDSDFSVNVKRGLISLFQSAQDKSVETDVFGVCQTAVSSYTNGDATVVSKTRELSQCAYRESLSNGFVARIVNSKAGIKSTPLLWSSSTTPSKRSREACWSR
;
A
#
# COMPACT_ATOMS: atom_id res chain seq x y z
N MET A 1 56.10 -23.72 -28.05
CA MET A 1 54.63 -23.89 -28.21
C MET A 1 54.06 -24.40 -26.89
N TRP A 2 53.52 -23.53 -26.04
CA TRP A 2 52.82 -23.94 -24.81
C TRP A 2 51.61 -23.04 -24.58
N ASN A 3 50.43 -23.65 -24.75
CA ASN A 3 49.09 -23.27 -24.31
C ASN A 3 48.60 -21.82 -24.41
N ARG A 4 48.16 -21.44 -25.62
CA ARG A 4 47.04 -20.49 -25.81
C ARG A 4 45.69 -21.02 -25.28
N SER A 5 45.57 -22.34 -25.09
CA SER A 5 44.32 -23.01 -24.69
C SER A 5 43.92 -22.76 -23.22
N ALA A 6 44.88 -22.62 -22.31
CA ALA A 6 44.60 -22.45 -20.88
C ALA A 6 43.98 -21.09 -20.53
N ARG A 7 44.34 -20.03 -21.26
CA ARG A 7 43.76 -18.68 -21.06
C ARG A 7 42.31 -18.59 -21.54
N SER A 8 41.94 -19.32 -22.59
CA SER A 8 40.56 -19.35 -23.10
C SER A 8 39.61 -20.10 -22.16
N LEU A 9 40.09 -21.15 -21.49
CA LEU A 9 39.31 -21.93 -20.53
C LEU A 9 39.05 -21.16 -19.23
N LEU A 10 40.05 -20.43 -18.73
CA LEU A 10 39.91 -19.55 -17.56
C LEU A 10 38.92 -18.40 -17.81
N TRP A 11 38.90 -17.85 -19.02
CA TRP A 11 37.96 -16.76 -19.37
C TRP A 11 36.54 -17.29 -19.58
N GLY A 12 36.37 -18.47 -20.18
CA GLY A 12 35.08 -19.14 -20.27
C GLY A 12 34.49 -19.47 -18.89
N PHE A 13 35.32 -19.89 -17.94
CA PHE A 13 34.89 -20.21 -16.58
C PHE A 13 34.52 -18.96 -15.75
N LEU A 14 35.17 -17.83 -16.00
CA LEU A 14 34.82 -16.55 -15.38
C LEU A 14 33.51 -15.97 -15.92
N VAL A 15 33.23 -16.15 -17.22
CA VAL A 15 31.97 -15.69 -17.83
C VAL A 15 30.77 -16.54 -17.37
N THR A 16 30.95 -17.85 -17.15
CA THR A 16 29.89 -18.69 -16.55
C THR A 16 29.67 -18.44 -15.07
N LEU A 17 30.69 -18.04 -14.31
CA LEU A 17 30.53 -17.66 -12.89
C LEU A 17 29.78 -16.33 -12.71
N VAL A 18 29.89 -15.39 -13.66
CA VAL A 18 29.19 -14.09 -13.60
C VAL A 18 27.70 -14.21 -13.98
N LEU A 19 27.32 -15.21 -14.77
CA LEU A 19 25.91 -15.46 -15.14
C LEU A 19 25.10 -16.23 -14.06
N CYS A 20 25.74 -16.62 -12.96
CA CYS A 20 25.08 -17.32 -11.85
C CYS A 20 24.82 -16.41 -10.65
N GLN A 21 24.73 -15.09 -10.85
CA GLN A 21 24.06 -14.22 -9.88
C GLN A 21 22.59 -14.59 -9.90
N SER A 22 22.24 -15.52 -9.02
CA SER A 22 20.89 -15.87 -8.66
C SER A 22 20.08 -14.59 -8.48
N VAL A 23 19.13 -14.36 -9.40
CA VAL A 23 17.89 -13.66 -9.07
C VAL A 23 17.22 -14.53 -8.00
N SER A 24 17.66 -14.37 -6.75
CA SER A 24 16.93 -14.84 -5.61
C SER A 24 15.64 -14.03 -5.62
N ALA A 25 14.57 -14.60 -6.17
CA ALA A 25 13.23 -14.16 -5.86
C ALA A 25 13.18 -14.04 -4.34
N ALA A 26 13.07 -12.82 -3.83
CA ALA A 26 13.12 -12.55 -2.40
C ALA A 26 12.04 -13.41 -1.73
N SER A 27 12.46 -14.46 -1.01
CA SER A 27 11.53 -15.29 -0.27
C SER A 27 10.98 -14.44 0.85
N CYS A 28 9.67 -14.21 0.81
CA CYS A 28 9.06 -13.27 1.73
C CYS A 28 9.20 -13.75 3.18
N LYS A 29 9.57 -12.83 4.06
CA LYS A 29 9.76 -13.17 5.48
C LYS A 29 8.45 -13.63 6.09
N LYS A 30 8.43 -14.90 6.50
CA LYS A 30 7.32 -15.51 7.24
C LYS A 30 7.60 -15.43 8.72
N GLY A 31 6.62 -14.97 9.48
CA GLY A 31 6.64 -14.98 10.94
C GLY A 31 6.13 -13.67 11.52
N CYS A 32 5.79 -13.70 12.81
CA CYS A 32 5.43 -12.49 13.54
C CYS A 32 6.68 -11.95 14.26
N PRO A 33 7.10 -10.69 14.01
CA PRO A 33 8.28 -10.13 14.68
C PRO A 33 8.08 -10.05 16.20
N THR A 34 6.85 -9.82 16.65
CA THR A 34 6.45 -9.80 18.07
C THR A 34 5.04 -10.34 18.21
N PRO A 35 4.71 -11.21 19.17
CA PRO A 35 3.33 -11.64 19.39
C PRO A 35 2.37 -10.44 19.47
N ASN A 36 1.24 -10.50 18.77
CA ASN A 36 0.26 -9.42 18.77
C ASN A 36 -0.43 -9.34 20.14
N LYS A 37 -0.22 -8.24 20.84
CA LYS A 37 -0.81 -7.90 22.15
C LYS A 37 -1.90 -6.84 22.03
N SER A 38 -2.09 -6.24 20.85
CA SER A 38 -3.10 -5.22 20.66
C SER A 38 -4.51 -5.82 20.64
N THR A 39 -5.46 -5.10 21.23
CA THR A 39 -6.89 -5.41 21.18
C THR A 39 -7.65 -4.59 20.14
N LYS A 40 -7.00 -3.69 19.39
CA LYS A 40 -7.70 -2.81 18.42
C LYS A 40 -8.18 -3.60 17.21
N TYR A 41 -7.29 -4.38 16.59
CA TYR A 41 -7.65 -5.32 15.52
C TYR A 41 -7.65 -6.76 16.06
N SER A 42 -8.84 -7.34 16.19
CA SER A 42 -9.03 -8.73 16.63
C SER A 42 -9.35 -9.64 15.44
N PHE A 43 -8.41 -9.73 14.50
CA PHE A 43 -8.55 -10.62 13.35
C PHE A 43 -8.44 -12.09 13.79
N LYS A 44 -9.43 -12.91 13.44
CA LYS A 44 -9.47 -14.34 13.74
C LYS A 44 -8.78 -15.10 12.61
N PRO A 45 -7.73 -15.90 12.90
CA PRO A 45 -7.10 -16.73 11.88
C PRO A 45 -8.12 -17.61 11.14
N GLY A 46 -7.94 -17.76 9.83
CA GLY A 46 -8.85 -18.48 8.94
C GLY A 46 -10.10 -17.70 8.52
N THR A 47 -10.29 -16.47 9.02
CA THR A 47 -11.44 -15.63 8.66
C THR A 47 -11.12 -14.70 7.50
N VAL A 48 -12.10 -14.50 6.62
CA VAL A 48 -12.05 -13.53 5.52
C VAL A 48 -12.91 -12.32 5.88
N TYR A 49 -12.31 -11.14 5.84
CA TYR A 49 -12.97 -9.87 6.11
C TYR A 49 -13.11 -9.08 4.81
N THR A 50 -14.34 -8.71 4.46
CA THR A 50 -14.62 -7.93 3.25
C THR A 50 -14.81 -6.46 3.63
N TYR A 51 -14.13 -5.56 2.92
CA TYR A 51 -14.21 -4.12 3.12
C TYR A 51 -14.60 -3.41 1.82
N ASP A 52 -15.48 -2.43 1.96
CA ASP A 52 -15.75 -1.45 0.92
C ASP A 52 -14.68 -0.36 0.95
N VAL A 53 -14.16 -0.02 -0.23
CA VAL A 53 -13.18 1.06 -0.42
C VAL A 53 -13.91 2.23 -1.05
N ASP A 54 -13.83 3.39 -0.41
CA ASP A 54 -14.26 4.67 -0.95
C ASP A 54 -13.14 5.70 -0.76
N SER A 55 -12.67 6.29 -1.86
CA SER A 55 -11.55 7.22 -1.87
C SER A 55 -11.78 8.32 -2.91
N TYR A 56 -11.32 9.53 -2.60
CA TYR A 56 -11.44 10.69 -3.47
C TYR A 56 -10.10 11.42 -3.53
N VAL A 57 -9.70 11.82 -4.73
CA VAL A 57 -8.58 12.72 -4.98
C VAL A 57 -9.15 14.02 -5.51
N GLN A 58 -8.95 15.11 -4.78
CA GLN A 58 -9.44 16.43 -5.14
C GLN A 58 -8.26 17.35 -5.42
N ILE A 59 -8.24 17.96 -6.60
CA ILE A 59 -7.27 18.99 -6.99
C ILE A 59 -8.02 20.30 -7.11
N GLN A 60 -7.58 21.30 -6.34
CA GLN A 60 -8.12 22.66 -6.36
C GLN A 60 -7.01 23.64 -6.75
N GLN A 61 -7.34 24.59 -7.62
CA GLN A 61 -6.42 25.69 -7.95
C GLN A 61 -6.46 26.74 -6.83
N ALA A 62 -5.31 27.28 -6.44
CA ALA A 62 -5.17 28.24 -5.35
C ALA A 62 -5.88 29.59 -5.61
N ASP A 63 -6.12 29.92 -6.88
CA ASP A 63 -6.92 31.07 -7.26
C ASP A 63 -8.38 30.78 -6.95
N LYS A 64 -8.97 31.57 -6.05
CA LYS A 64 -10.35 31.51 -5.53
C LYS A 64 -11.46 31.67 -6.60
N ALA A 65 -11.24 31.25 -7.84
CA ALA A 65 -12.30 31.06 -8.81
C ALA A 65 -13.03 29.77 -8.44
N GLU A 66 -14.21 29.90 -7.83
CA GLU A 66 -15.02 28.87 -7.15
C GLU A 66 -15.36 27.58 -7.93
N ASN A 67 -14.85 27.36 -9.14
CA ASN A 67 -15.38 26.33 -10.05
C ASN A 67 -14.34 25.49 -10.80
N LYS A 68 -13.08 25.42 -10.35
CA LYS A 68 -12.06 24.53 -10.96
C LYS A 68 -11.54 23.47 -10.00
N GLN A 69 -12.47 22.73 -9.41
CA GLN A 69 -12.15 21.54 -8.63
C GLN A 69 -12.24 20.30 -9.53
N THR A 70 -11.15 19.54 -9.62
CA THR A 70 -11.11 18.25 -10.31
C THR A 70 -11.14 17.15 -9.27
N THR A 71 -12.18 16.32 -9.28
CA THR A 71 -12.33 15.20 -8.35
C THR A 71 -12.28 13.89 -9.11
N VAL A 72 -11.37 13.00 -8.69
CA VAL A 72 -11.36 11.60 -9.12
C VAL A 72 -11.84 10.75 -7.94
N LYS A 73 -12.85 9.93 -8.17
CA LYS A 73 -13.34 8.97 -7.15
C LYS A 73 -12.80 7.59 -7.44
N VAL A 74 -12.49 6.82 -6.41
CA VAL A 74 -12.14 5.40 -6.51
C VAL A 74 -13.04 4.61 -5.57
N GLU A 75 -13.76 3.63 -6.11
CA GLU A 75 -14.59 2.70 -5.34
C GLU A 75 -14.16 1.26 -5.58
N GLY A 76 -14.36 0.41 -4.58
CA GLY A 76 -14.06 -1.00 -4.73
C GLY A 76 -14.42 -1.87 -3.54
N LYS A 77 -14.02 -3.13 -3.64
CA LYS A 77 -14.08 -4.12 -2.57
C LYS A 77 -12.76 -4.84 -2.44
N VAL A 78 -12.35 -5.06 -1.20
CA VAL A 78 -11.14 -5.83 -0.86
C VAL A 78 -11.48 -6.91 0.16
N GLU A 79 -10.77 -8.03 0.04
CA GLU A 79 -10.83 -9.15 0.98
C GLU A 79 -9.50 -9.23 1.72
N LEU A 80 -9.60 -9.25 3.05
CA LEU A 80 -8.49 -9.46 3.95
C LEU A 80 -8.62 -10.86 4.57
N TYR A 81 -7.70 -11.74 4.20
CA TYR A 81 -7.58 -13.06 4.82
C TYR A 81 -6.64 -12.96 6.02
N ALA A 82 -7.17 -13.26 7.20
CA ALA A 82 -6.38 -13.32 8.43
C ALA A 82 -5.73 -14.70 8.56
N GLY A 83 -4.40 -14.75 8.47
CA GLY A 83 -3.61 -15.95 8.72
C GLY A 83 -3.11 -16.02 10.16
N ASP A 84 -2.38 -17.10 10.45
CA ASP A 84 -1.67 -17.24 11.72
C ASP A 84 -0.40 -16.38 11.76
N ASN A 85 0.15 -16.20 12.97
CA ASN A 85 1.43 -15.50 13.17
C ASN A 85 1.46 -14.11 12.54
N CYS A 86 0.40 -13.31 12.72
CA CYS A 86 0.32 -11.91 12.27
C CYS A 86 0.42 -11.74 10.74
N GLN A 87 0.29 -12.83 9.98
CA GLN A 87 0.33 -12.80 8.53
C GLN A 87 -1.07 -12.56 7.99
N HIS A 88 -1.16 -11.67 7.02
CA HIS A 88 -2.40 -11.31 6.36
C HIS A 88 -2.21 -11.36 4.85
N THR A 89 -3.27 -11.72 4.14
CA THR A 89 -3.30 -11.63 2.68
C THR A 89 -4.37 -10.66 2.26
N LEU A 90 -4.00 -9.64 1.48
CA LEU A 90 -4.94 -8.73 0.83
C LEU A 90 -5.21 -9.20 -0.58
N LYS A 91 -6.49 -9.25 -0.95
CA LYS A 91 -6.95 -9.48 -2.33
C LYS A 91 -7.92 -8.39 -2.73
N VAL A 92 -7.65 -7.74 -3.85
CA VAL A 92 -8.58 -6.76 -4.42
C VAL A 92 -9.62 -7.49 -5.26
N VAL A 93 -10.89 -7.43 -4.85
CA VAL A 93 -12.00 -8.05 -5.58
C VAL A 93 -12.39 -7.18 -6.77
N SER A 94 -12.52 -5.88 -6.54
CA SER A 94 -12.80 -4.90 -7.59
C SER A 94 -12.29 -3.53 -7.19
N LEU A 95 -11.75 -2.80 -8.16
CA LEU A 95 -11.45 -1.37 -8.03
C LEU A 95 -11.82 -0.66 -9.32
N THR A 96 -12.44 0.50 -9.17
CA THR A 96 -12.93 1.34 -10.26
C THR A 96 -12.61 2.78 -9.95
N SER A 97 -12.02 3.50 -10.89
CA SER A 97 -11.92 4.95 -10.84
C SER A 97 -13.03 5.60 -11.66
N TYR A 98 -13.59 6.69 -11.13
CA TYR A 98 -14.51 7.58 -11.82
C TYR A 98 -13.79 8.90 -12.04
N ALA A 99 -13.65 9.25 -13.32
CA ALA A 99 -13.12 10.54 -13.72
C ALA A 99 -14.16 11.66 -13.43
N PRO A 100 -13.76 12.94 -13.44
CA PRO A 100 -14.65 14.07 -13.17
C PRO A 100 -15.84 14.17 -14.12
N ASP A 101 -15.71 13.62 -15.33
CA ASP A 101 -16.76 13.50 -16.34
C ASP A 101 -17.73 12.33 -16.08
N GLY A 102 -17.55 11.61 -14.97
CA GLY A 102 -18.32 10.41 -14.62
C GLY A 102 -17.85 9.14 -15.33
N LYS A 103 -16.81 9.20 -16.18
CA LYS A 103 -16.33 8.04 -16.92
C LYS A 103 -15.73 7.00 -15.98
N LYS A 104 -16.30 5.81 -16.03
CA LYS A 104 -15.86 4.63 -15.28
C LYS A 104 -14.66 3.97 -15.96
N THR A 105 -13.58 3.76 -15.22
CA THR A 105 -12.41 3.00 -15.67
C THR A 105 -12.05 1.93 -14.63
N PRO A 106 -12.19 0.63 -14.94
CA PRO A 106 -11.76 -0.43 -14.03
C PRO A 106 -10.23 -0.48 -13.95
N PHE A 107 -9.71 -0.92 -12.81
CA PHE A 107 -8.29 -1.22 -12.68
C PHE A 107 -7.94 -2.50 -13.47
N GLY A 108 -6.69 -2.61 -13.93
CA GLY A 108 -6.22 -3.76 -14.72
C GLY A 108 -6.21 -5.06 -13.92
N ALA A 109 -6.14 -6.21 -14.60
CA ALA A 109 -6.25 -7.54 -14.00
C ALA A 109 -5.19 -7.83 -12.92
N ASP A 110 -4.01 -7.21 -13.01
CA ASP A 110 -2.93 -7.37 -12.02
C ASP A 110 -3.35 -6.96 -10.60
N ILE A 111 -4.33 -6.05 -10.48
CA ILE A 111 -4.76 -5.55 -9.17
C ILE A 111 -5.38 -6.66 -8.32
N SER A 112 -5.97 -7.69 -8.95
CA SER A 112 -6.63 -8.80 -8.27
C SER A 112 -5.67 -9.88 -7.76
N LYS A 113 -4.37 -9.81 -8.12
CA LYS A 113 -3.36 -10.73 -7.58
C LYS A 113 -3.20 -10.51 -6.06
N PRO A 114 -3.24 -11.56 -5.24
CA PRO A 114 -3.12 -11.41 -3.79
C PRO A 114 -1.70 -11.01 -3.38
N VAL A 115 -1.59 -10.24 -2.30
CA VAL A 115 -0.30 -9.88 -1.68
C VAL A 115 -0.33 -10.20 -0.19
N GLN A 116 0.82 -10.58 0.35
CA GLN A 116 0.96 -10.90 1.78
C GLN A 116 1.65 -9.76 2.51
N PHE A 117 1.26 -9.54 3.76
CA PHE A 117 1.86 -8.54 4.64
C PHE A 117 1.77 -9.00 6.10
N THR A 118 2.56 -8.35 6.96
CA THR A 118 2.58 -8.65 8.39
C THR A 118 2.06 -7.44 9.17
N LEU A 119 1.07 -7.68 10.02
CA LEU A 119 0.50 -6.66 10.92
C LEU A 119 0.61 -7.17 12.36
N SER A 120 1.47 -6.53 13.17
CA SER A 120 1.67 -6.90 14.57
C SER A 120 1.55 -5.67 15.45
N ASN A 121 0.79 -5.76 16.56
CA ASN A 121 0.57 -4.63 17.47
C ASN A 121 0.06 -3.36 16.77
N ASP A 122 -0.84 -3.52 15.80
CA ASP A 122 -1.35 -2.44 14.93
C ASP A 122 -0.29 -1.76 14.04
N GLU A 123 0.92 -2.33 13.95
CA GLU A 123 2.02 -1.84 13.15
C GLU A 123 2.25 -2.74 11.93
N LEU A 124 2.40 -2.10 10.78
CA LEU A 124 2.66 -2.76 9.51
C LEU A 124 4.17 -2.98 9.33
N SER A 125 4.56 -4.20 8.96
CA SER A 125 5.94 -4.49 8.52
C SER A 125 6.24 -3.79 7.18
N PRO A 126 7.46 -3.25 6.97
CA PRO A 126 7.81 -2.55 5.72
C PRO A 126 7.80 -3.45 4.47
N GLU A 127 7.89 -4.77 4.65
CA GLU A 127 7.92 -5.73 3.55
C GLU A 127 6.50 -6.16 3.14
N ILE A 128 6.18 -5.99 1.85
CA ILE A 128 4.96 -6.51 1.23
C ILE A 128 5.34 -7.49 0.12
N CYS A 129 4.72 -8.65 0.19
CA CYS A 129 4.97 -9.81 -0.65
C CYS A 129 4.08 -9.78 -1.89
N ALA A 130 4.58 -9.12 -2.93
CA ALA A 130 3.97 -9.14 -4.25
C ALA A 130 4.44 -10.32 -5.10
N GLN A 131 3.69 -10.65 -6.14
CA GLN A 131 4.13 -11.64 -7.13
C GLN A 131 5.20 -11.00 -8.03
N ALA A 132 6.12 -11.80 -8.58
CA ALA A 132 7.24 -11.30 -9.38
C ALA A 132 6.80 -10.57 -10.67
N ASP A 133 5.57 -10.81 -11.11
CA ASP A 133 4.95 -10.22 -12.29
C ASP A 133 3.86 -9.18 -11.92
N ASP A 134 3.79 -8.74 -10.67
CA ASP A 134 2.98 -7.58 -10.30
C ASP A 134 3.63 -6.30 -10.84
N SER A 135 2.85 -5.46 -11.50
CA SER A 135 3.31 -4.12 -11.89
C SER A 135 3.52 -3.22 -10.66
N ASP A 136 4.50 -2.31 -10.72
CA ASP A 136 4.75 -1.34 -9.65
C ASP A 136 3.49 -0.54 -9.26
N PHE A 137 2.66 -0.22 -10.26
CA PHE A 137 1.37 0.42 -10.04
C PHE A 137 0.43 -0.42 -9.17
N SER A 138 0.27 -1.70 -9.51
CA SER A 138 -0.54 -2.66 -8.75
C SER A 138 -0.04 -2.78 -7.31
N VAL A 139 1.28 -2.93 -7.12
CA VAL A 139 1.90 -3.02 -5.80
C VAL A 139 1.67 -1.75 -4.99
N ASN A 140 1.82 -0.56 -5.58
CA ASN A 140 1.66 0.71 -4.87
C ASN A 140 0.19 0.97 -4.46
N VAL A 141 -0.78 0.59 -5.29
CA VAL A 141 -2.20 0.65 -4.92
C VAL A 141 -2.47 -0.30 -3.75
N LYS A 142 -1.97 -1.54 -3.80
CA LYS A 142 -2.11 -2.51 -2.71
C LYS A 142 -1.44 -2.04 -1.43
N ARG A 143 -0.24 -1.44 -1.50
CA ARG A 143 0.44 -0.81 -0.36
C ARG A 143 -0.44 0.27 0.28
N GLY A 144 -1.02 1.16 -0.53
CA GLY A 144 -1.89 2.23 -0.03
C GLY A 144 -3.17 1.71 0.62
N LEU A 145 -3.70 0.57 0.17
CA LEU A 145 -4.82 -0.11 0.84
C LEU A 145 -4.40 -0.75 2.16
N ILE A 146 -3.23 -1.40 2.18
CA ILE A 146 -2.70 -2.06 3.38
C ILE A 146 -2.37 -1.05 4.48
N SER A 147 -1.88 0.14 4.12
CA SER A 147 -1.52 1.17 5.09
C SER A 147 -2.71 1.71 5.89
N LEU A 148 -3.95 1.55 5.39
CA LEU A 148 -5.18 1.86 6.12
C LEU A 148 -5.40 0.98 7.36
N PHE A 149 -4.76 -0.20 7.42
CA PHE A 149 -4.81 -1.10 8.57
C PHE A 149 -3.74 -0.80 9.62
N GLN A 150 -2.81 0.11 9.36
CA GLN A 150 -1.86 0.56 10.38
C GLN A 150 -2.58 1.49 11.35
N SER A 151 -2.50 1.24 12.67
CA SER A 151 -3.09 2.12 13.70
C SER A 151 -2.31 2.19 15.02
N ALA A 152 -1.02 1.87 14.97
CA ALA A 152 -0.10 2.12 16.08
C ALA A 152 -0.12 3.60 16.47
N GLN A 153 -0.54 3.91 17.70
CA GLN A 153 -0.75 5.29 18.18
C GLN A 153 0.53 5.93 18.74
N ASP A 154 1.48 5.10 19.19
CA ASP A 154 2.70 5.57 19.85
C ASP A 154 3.80 6.00 18.86
N LYS A 155 3.48 6.06 17.57
CA LYS A 155 4.42 6.47 16.52
C LYS A 155 4.02 7.82 15.96
N SER A 156 4.87 8.81 16.22
CA SER A 156 4.83 10.11 15.53
C SER A 156 5.31 10.01 14.08
N VAL A 157 5.92 8.90 13.68
CA VAL A 157 6.49 8.67 12.36
C VAL A 157 6.04 7.32 11.83
N GLU A 158 5.43 7.30 10.64
CA GLU A 158 4.96 6.09 9.96
C GLU A 158 5.59 5.98 8.57
N THR A 159 5.91 4.76 8.13
CA THR A 159 6.40 4.49 6.77
C THR A 159 5.24 4.01 5.91
N ASP A 160 5.00 4.69 4.78
CA ASP A 160 3.92 4.37 3.83
C ASP A 160 4.41 4.54 2.38
N VAL A 161 3.51 4.42 1.40
CA VAL A 161 3.73 4.65 -0.04
C VAL A 161 4.40 5.99 -0.33
N PHE A 162 4.23 6.99 0.54
CA PHE A 162 4.82 8.31 0.39
C PHE A 162 6.21 8.45 1.05
N GLY A 163 6.74 7.39 1.64
CA GLY A 163 7.99 7.38 2.41
C GLY A 163 7.74 7.44 3.92
N VAL A 164 8.71 7.99 4.65
CA VAL A 164 8.70 8.08 6.12
C VAL A 164 8.10 9.43 6.53
N CYS A 165 6.86 9.43 7.01
CA CYS A 165 6.06 10.64 7.24
C CYS A 165 5.75 10.86 8.72
N GLN A 166 5.82 12.11 9.17
CA GLN A 166 5.26 12.48 10.47
C GLN A 166 3.72 12.39 10.41
N THR A 167 3.13 11.65 11.36
CA THR A 167 1.70 11.32 11.37
C THR A 167 1.09 11.74 12.70
N ALA A 168 0.03 12.56 12.62
CA ALA A 168 -0.83 12.84 13.76
C ALA A 168 -1.96 11.80 13.77
N VAL A 169 -2.04 11.02 14.85
CA VAL A 169 -3.09 10.02 15.05
C VAL A 169 -4.02 10.52 16.15
N SER A 170 -5.31 10.54 15.89
CA SER A 170 -6.35 10.72 16.91
C SER A 170 -7.29 9.52 16.88
N SER A 171 -7.78 9.10 18.03
CA SER A 171 -8.77 8.03 18.12
C SER A 171 -9.91 8.42 19.04
N TYR A 172 -11.14 8.14 18.61
CA TYR A 172 -12.31 8.34 19.43
C TYR A 172 -13.22 7.12 19.37
N THR A 173 -13.88 6.83 20.48
CA THR A 173 -14.84 5.72 20.57
C THR A 173 -16.21 6.21 20.14
N ASN A 174 -16.82 5.52 19.18
CA ASN A 174 -18.19 5.73 18.74
C ASN A 174 -18.96 4.41 18.90
N GLY A 175 -19.67 4.27 20.02
CA GLY A 175 -20.33 3.01 20.40
C GLY A 175 -19.33 1.87 20.59
N ASP A 176 -19.55 0.74 19.93
CA ASP A 176 -18.65 -0.43 19.94
C ASP A 176 -17.48 -0.32 18.95
N ALA A 177 -17.38 0.78 18.21
CA ALA A 177 -16.31 1.03 17.26
C ALA A 177 -15.32 2.07 17.80
N THR A 178 -14.03 1.78 17.68
CA THR A 178 -12.99 2.81 17.80
C THR A 178 -12.71 3.35 16.42
N VAL A 179 -12.89 4.66 16.23
CA VAL A 179 -12.54 5.34 14.98
C VAL A 179 -11.15 5.92 15.14
N VAL A 180 -10.25 5.56 14.24
CA VAL A 180 -8.89 6.10 14.18
C VAL A 180 -8.82 7.06 12.99
N SER A 181 -8.54 8.33 13.28
CA SER A 181 -8.30 9.38 12.30
C SER A 181 -6.81 9.67 12.24
N LYS A 182 -6.26 9.65 11.03
CA LYS A 182 -4.85 9.92 10.78
C LYS A 182 -4.70 11.05 9.79
N THR A 183 -3.80 11.95 10.13
CA THR A 183 -3.51 13.15 9.36
C THR A 183 -2.01 13.26 9.15
N ARG A 184 -1.60 13.47 7.90
CA ARG A 184 -0.20 13.54 7.51
C ARG A 184 0.07 14.74 6.63
N GLU A 185 1.18 15.41 6.92
CA GLU A 185 1.68 16.49 6.08
C GLU A 185 2.75 15.93 5.13
N LEU A 186 2.41 15.78 3.85
CA LEU A 186 3.31 15.12 2.88
C LEU A 186 4.53 15.96 2.49
N SER A 187 4.58 17.23 2.91
CA SER A 187 5.76 18.10 2.79
C SER A 187 6.90 17.66 3.72
N GLN A 188 6.58 16.96 4.81
CA GLN A 188 7.53 16.59 5.87
C GLN A 188 7.99 15.12 5.79
N CYS A 189 7.63 14.39 4.73
CA CYS A 189 8.03 13.00 4.56
C CYS A 189 9.48 12.87 4.04
N ALA A 190 10.30 12.08 4.74
CA ALA A 190 11.64 11.70 4.30
C ALA A 190 11.59 10.47 3.35
N TYR A 191 12.60 10.34 2.49
CA TYR A 191 12.70 9.26 1.48
C TYR A 191 11.49 9.15 0.57
N ARG A 192 10.85 10.29 0.27
CA ARG A 192 9.81 10.31 -0.74
C ARG A 192 10.43 9.79 -2.04
N GLU A 193 9.94 8.66 -2.54
CA GLU A 193 10.20 8.29 -3.92
C GLU A 193 9.81 9.52 -4.74
N SER A 194 10.81 10.12 -5.41
CA SER A 194 10.60 11.21 -6.35
C SER A 194 9.32 10.90 -7.11
N LEU A 195 8.37 11.85 -7.14
CA LEU A 195 7.11 11.77 -7.89
C LEU A 195 7.38 11.71 -9.40
N SER A 196 8.24 10.81 -9.85
CA SER A 196 8.37 10.31 -11.20
C SER A 196 7.19 9.38 -11.49
N ASN A 197 5.99 9.95 -11.40
CA ASN A 197 5.00 9.94 -12.46
C ASN A 197 4.39 8.60 -12.94
N GLY A 198 3.65 7.92 -12.06
CA GLY A 198 2.60 6.96 -12.47
C GLY A 198 1.18 7.47 -12.22
N PHE A 199 0.83 7.68 -10.96
CA PHE A 199 -0.54 8.02 -10.55
C PHE A 199 -0.88 9.49 -10.81
N VAL A 200 -0.02 10.43 -10.38
CA VAL A 200 -0.22 11.87 -10.61
C VAL A 200 -0.01 12.22 -12.10
N ALA A 201 0.91 11.58 -12.80
CA ALA A 201 1.14 11.81 -14.24
C ALA A 201 -0.06 11.47 -15.12
N ARG A 202 -0.85 10.45 -14.74
CA ARG A 202 -2.09 10.12 -15.43
C ARG A 202 -3.18 11.18 -15.21
N ILE A 203 -3.11 11.90 -14.10
CA ILE A 203 -4.11 12.91 -13.71
C ILE A 203 -3.68 14.31 -14.22
N VAL A 204 -2.37 14.57 -14.30
CA VAL A 204 -1.82 15.88 -14.67
C VAL A 204 -1.42 15.89 -16.15
N ASN A 205 -2.13 16.68 -16.94
CA ASN A 205 -1.82 16.91 -18.34
C ASN A 205 -0.44 17.56 -18.48
N SER A 206 0.50 16.92 -19.19
CA SER A 206 1.85 17.46 -19.44
C SER A 206 1.84 18.78 -20.23
N LYS A 207 0.73 19.13 -20.90
CA LYS A 207 0.53 20.44 -21.55
C LYS A 207 0.07 21.55 -20.59
N ALA A 208 -0.27 21.24 -19.34
CA ALA A 208 -0.82 22.21 -18.39
C ALA A 208 0.23 23.17 -17.78
N GLY A 209 1.52 23.01 -18.11
CA GLY A 209 2.57 23.98 -17.75
C GLY A 209 2.80 24.16 -16.25
N ILE A 210 2.47 23.15 -15.42
CA ILE A 210 2.62 23.23 -13.97
C ILE A 210 4.11 23.23 -13.60
N LYS A 211 4.59 24.35 -13.06
CA LYS A 211 6.01 24.58 -12.69
C LYS A 211 6.29 24.47 -11.18
N SER A 212 5.28 24.15 -10.37
CA SER A 212 5.40 24.10 -8.91
C SER A 212 4.93 22.75 -8.35
N THR A 213 5.57 22.34 -7.25
CA THR A 213 5.20 21.14 -6.49
C THR A 213 3.85 21.38 -5.84
N PRO A 214 2.81 20.56 -6.09
CA PRO A 214 1.53 20.71 -5.41
C PRO A 214 1.70 20.46 -3.91
N LEU A 215 1.11 21.33 -3.08
CA LEU A 215 0.95 21.04 -1.65
C LEU A 215 -0.06 19.91 -1.53
N LEU A 216 0.38 18.78 -0.98
CA LEU A 216 -0.40 17.56 -0.87
C LEU A 216 -0.65 17.26 0.61
N TRP A 217 -1.93 17.09 0.96
CA TRP A 217 -2.37 16.70 2.30
C TRP A 217 -3.07 15.36 2.22
N SER A 218 -2.89 14.51 3.23
CA SER A 218 -3.54 13.20 3.32
C SER A 218 -4.26 13.05 4.64
N SER A 219 -5.53 12.67 4.58
CA SER A 219 -6.36 12.30 5.73
C SER A 219 -7.04 10.96 5.46
N SER A 220 -6.99 10.06 6.43
CA SER A 220 -7.63 8.75 6.36
C SER A 220 -8.36 8.44 7.66
N THR A 221 -9.55 7.84 7.56
CA THR A 221 -10.38 7.46 8.71
C THR A 221 -10.73 5.99 8.59
N THR A 222 -10.38 5.19 9.61
CA THR A 222 -10.67 3.76 9.64
C THR A 222 -11.47 3.42 10.90
N PRO A 223 -12.68 2.86 10.79
CA PRO A 223 -13.43 2.34 11.94
C PRO A 223 -12.98 0.91 12.28
N SER A 224 -12.58 0.66 13.52
CA SER A 224 -12.37 -0.70 14.06
C SER A 224 -13.53 -1.06 14.98
N LYS A 225 -14.41 -1.97 14.54
CA LYS A 225 -15.46 -2.54 15.42
C LYS A 225 -14.87 -3.63 16.30
N ARG A 226 -15.09 -3.54 17.62
CA ARG A 226 -14.80 -4.64 18.55
C ARG A 226 -15.88 -5.70 18.37
N SER A 227 -15.64 -6.72 17.56
CA SER A 227 -16.59 -7.83 17.42
C SER A 227 -16.60 -8.66 18.72
N ARG A 228 -17.46 -8.32 19.68
CA ARG A 228 -18.04 -9.32 20.56
C ARG A 228 -19.27 -9.83 19.85
N GLU A 229 -19.16 -11.02 19.27
CA GLU A 229 -20.26 -11.97 19.18
C GLU A 229 -19.70 -13.31 18.71
N ALA A 230 -19.48 -14.17 19.70
CA ALA A 230 -19.69 -15.59 19.52
C ALA A 230 -21.20 -15.79 19.55
N CYS A 231 -21.78 -16.33 18.49
CA CYS A 231 -23.01 -17.08 18.62
C CYS A 231 -23.00 -18.16 17.54
N TRP A 232 -22.66 -19.37 17.97
CA TRP A 232 -23.16 -20.59 17.33
C TRP A 232 -24.67 -20.51 17.31
N SER A 233 -25.28 -20.85 16.17
CA SER A 233 -26.60 -21.48 16.17
C SER A 233 -26.70 -22.42 14.98
N ARG A 234 -27.26 -23.58 15.31
CA ARG A 234 -27.42 -24.79 14.51
C ARG A 234 -28.26 -24.58 13.26
#